data_AF-A0A077WW86-F1
#
_entry.id   AF-A0A077WW86-F1
#
_cell.length_a   1.000
_cell.length_b   1.000
_cell.length_c   1.000
_cell.angle_alpha   90.00
_cell.angle_beta   90.00
_cell.angle_gamma   90.00
#
_symmetry.space_group_name_H-M   'P 1'
#
loop_
_entity.id
_entity.type
_entity.pdbx_description
1 polymer ?
#
loop_
_entity_poly.entity_id
_entity_poly.type
_entity_poly.pdbx_seq_one_letter_code
_entity_poly.pdbx_strand_id
1 'polypeptide(L)'
;MWSLGHVCAPGEDDINCHCDWRVEIYKCQEETALYYIIIVNMIISALGFVLGTGIIYYRVIIKGHQFFEINLSKGCLRPKPIDSMLLLLTIFNMLRLVNSAVLISGSGYQMAIRNFLFEFPWQWGYGGFALYLIGIAQTLADSHKAISEGWLPSSSIVDFIGTSIFLAPFIINIPIAVVAGVLALNPENENTVMILISVHYCIWGGHCIALTATVMLAGIRLIHILNQHLEKINPSGSRYGAIKNGIFKIRAVMFTIAICLGLFALLCIVYGVIRDTILINKTGNIFLAVIWTYLGGVTTLCVMTAVILNPSSSSTGIRFGSKTSSNEKSTNANIYETDYTSTFARNAEEYNTSMSRGSVRDELKKQQKLHMAHINHQRTNDDDDAFDDDDDDIGMQPVHYETSSRKSLVRNDIPLHQV
;
A
#
# COMPACT_ATOMS: atom_id res chain seq x y z
N MET A 1 -16.60 -37.45 -20.36
CA MET A 1 -17.63 -36.37 -20.31
C MET A 1 -16.97 -35.10 -19.79
N TRP A 2 -17.04 -33.95 -20.48
CA TRP A 2 -16.39 -32.72 -19.98
C TRP A 2 -17.17 -32.13 -18.81
N SER A 3 -16.48 -31.79 -17.73
CA SER A 3 -17.02 -30.96 -16.67
C SER A 3 -15.94 -29.95 -16.27
N LEU A 4 -16.33 -28.80 -15.73
CA LEU A 4 -15.32 -27.79 -15.35
C LEU A 4 -14.23 -28.34 -14.42
N GLY A 5 -14.59 -29.30 -13.55
CA GLY A 5 -13.67 -29.95 -12.63
C GLY A 5 -12.88 -31.13 -13.21
N HIS A 6 -13.31 -31.71 -14.34
CA HIS A 6 -12.66 -32.90 -14.94
C HIS A 6 -12.50 -32.74 -16.45
N VAL A 7 -11.26 -32.83 -16.92
CA VAL A 7 -10.90 -32.79 -18.34
C VAL A 7 -10.34 -34.16 -18.74
N CYS A 8 -10.97 -34.82 -19.70
CA CYS A 8 -10.57 -36.16 -20.17
C CYS A 8 -9.99 -36.05 -21.58
N ALA A 9 -8.97 -36.84 -21.91
CA ALA A 9 -8.46 -36.89 -23.27
C ALA A 9 -9.48 -37.56 -24.22
N PRO A 10 -9.46 -37.24 -25.53
CA PRO A 10 -10.37 -37.87 -26.48
C PRO A 10 -10.18 -39.40 -26.53
N GLY A 11 -11.24 -40.15 -26.22
CA GLY A 11 -11.22 -41.62 -26.27
C GLY A 11 -10.75 -42.32 -24.99
N GLU A 12 -10.52 -41.59 -23.89
CA GLU A 12 -10.25 -42.16 -22.58
C GLU A 12 -11.53 -42.39 -21.76
N ASP A 13 -11.54 -43.49 -21.00
CA ASP A 13 -12.59 -43.79 -20.01
C ASP A 13 -12.60 -42.76 -18.86
N ASP A 14 -13.75 -42.58 -18.20
CA ASP A 14 -13.92 -41.60 -17.10
C ASP A 14 -12.92 -41.78 -15.93
N ILE A 15 -12.24 -42.93 -15.83
CA ILE A 15 -11.21 -43.22 -14.81
C ILE A 15 -9.89 -42.47 -15.09
N ASN A 16 -9.63 -42.09 -16.34
CA ASN A 16 -8.38 -41.43 -16.75
C ASN A 16 -8.50 -39.90 -16.86
N CYS A 17 -9.61 -39.31 -16.42
CA CYS A 17 -9.77 -37.86 -16.45
C CYS A 17 -8.82 -37.15 -15.47
N HIS A 18 -8.46 -35.91 -15.82
CA HIS A 18 -7.60 -35.03 -15.05
C HIS A 18 -8.42 -33.99 -14.30
N CYS A 19 -8.01 -33.65 -13.07
CA CYS A 19 -8.70 -32.63 -12.29
C CYS A 19 -8.23 -31.21 -12.65
N ASP A 20 -9.17 -30.27 -12.68
CA ASP A 20 -8.86 -28.86 -12.49
C ASP A 20 -8.69 -28.58 -10.99
N TRP A 21 -7.43 -28.57 -10.53
CA TRP A 21 -7.04 -28.45 -9.13
C TRP A 21 -7.62 -27.24 -8.39
N ARG A 22 -8.13 -26.25 -9.13
CA ARG A 22 -8.77 -25.06 -8.59
C ARG A 22 -10.10 -25.38 -7.94
N VAL A 23 -10.85 -26.30 -8.53
CA VAL A 23 -12.24 -26.56 -8.16
C VAL A 23 -12.49 -28.00 -7.73
N GLU A 24 -11.69 -28.98 -8.16
CA GLU A 24 -11.86 -30.39 -7.77
C GLU A 24 -10.50 -31.08 -7.61
N ILE A 25 -10.43 -32.05 -6.69
CA ILE A 25 -9.20 -32.83 -6.44
C ILE A 25 -9.44 -34.34 -6.36
N TYR A 26 -10.69 -34.80 -6.40
CA TYR A 26 -11.05 -36.22 -6.31
C TYR A 26 -11.43 -36.81 -7.66
N LYS A 27 -11.35 -38.14 -7.78
CA LYS A 27 -11.78 -38.91 -8.96
C LYS A 27 -11.01 -38.56 -10.23
N CYS A 28 -9.71 -38.34 -10.10
CA CYS A 28 -8.81 -38.08 -11.21
C CYS A 28 -7.43 -38.69 -10.99
N GLN A 29 -6.64 -38.74 -12.06
CA GLN A 29 -5.32 -39.37 -12.05
C GLN A 29 -4.31 -38.70 -11.08
N GLU A 30 -4.50 -37.41 -10.77
CA GLU A 30 -3.66 -36.62 -9.88
C GLU A 30 -4.15 -36.55 -8.43
N GLU A 31 -5.25 -37.24 -8.08
CA GLU A 31 -5.94 -37.07 -6.80
C GLU A 31 -4.99 -37.08 -5.59
N THR A 32 -4.12 -38.08 -5.49
CA THR A 32 -3.16 -38.19 -4.38
C THR A 32 -2.22 -36.99 -4.32
N ALA A 33 -1.69 -36.54 -5.46
CA ALA A 33 -0.76 -35.40 -5.50
C ALA A 33 -1.48 -34.10 -5.14
N LEU A 34 -2.65 -33.85 -5.72
CA LEU A 34 -3.44 -32.65 -5.45
C LEU A 34 -3.90 -32.59 -3.99
N TYR A 35 -4.32 -33.71 -3.41
CA TYR A 35 -4.68 -33.81 -2.00
C TYR A 35 -3.56 -33.34 -1.07
N TYR A 36 -2.34 -33.84 -1.26
CA TYR A 36 -1.18 -33.38 -0.46
C TYR A 36 -0.84 -31.91 -0.71
N ILE A 37 -0.95 -31.43 -1.96
CA ILE A 37 -0.73 -30.02 -2.29
C ILE A 37 -1.69 -29.11 -1.51
N ILE A 38 -2.97 -29.47 -1.45
CA ILE A 38 -3.99 -28.70 -0.73
C ILE A 38 -3.77 -28.76 0.79
N ILE A 39 -3.34 -29.90 1.35
CA ILE A 39 -2.98 -30.00 2.78
C ILE A 39 -1.81 -29.08 3.12
N VAL A 40 -0.73 -29.10 2.34
CA VAL A 40 0.43 -28.25 2.60
C VAL A 40 0.05 -26.77 2.48
N ASN A 41 -0.79 -26.41 1.51
CA ASN A 41 -1.32 -25.06 1.40
C ASN A 41 -2.15 -24.64 2.62
N MET A 42 -2.97 -25.56 3.15
CA MET A 42 -3.73 -25.33 4.37
C MET A 42 -2.79 -25.04 5.55
N ILE A 43 -1.71 -25.81 5.71
CA ILE A 43 -0.71 -25.59 6.77
C ILE A 43 -0.01 -24.23 6.61
N ILE A 44 0.46 -23.90 5.40
CA ILE A 44 1.11 -22.61 5.11
C ILE A 44 0.15 -21.45 5.40
N SER A 45 -1.10 -21.58 4.99
CA SER A 45 -2.12 -20.54 5.21
C SER A 45 -2.47 -20.40 6.69
N ALA A 46 -2.50 -21.49 7.46
CA ALA A 46 -2.69 -21.46 8.92
C ALA A 46 -1.56 -20.70 9.60
N LEU A 47 -0.32 -21.01 9.23
CA LEU A 47 0.85 -20.31 9.75
C LEU A 47 0.80 -18.82 9.41
N GLY A 48 0.49 -18.47 8.16
CA GLY A 48 0.32 -17.10 7.71
C GLY A 48 -0.77 -16.36 8.50
N PHE A 49 -1.93 -16.99 8.73
CA PHE A 49 -3.02 -16.41 9.49
C PHE A 49 -2.65 -16.15 10.96
N VAL A 50 -2.01 -17.12 11.63
CA VAL A 50 -1.59 -16.98 13.03
C VAL A 50 -0.52 -15.89 13.19
N LEU A 51 0.51 -15.90 12.33
CA LEU A 51 1.56 -14.87 12.35
C LEU A 51 0.99 -13.49 12.02
N GLY A 52 0.16 -13.37 10.98
CA GLY A 52 -0.49 -12.12 10.60
C GLY A 52 -1.33 -11.53 11.74
N THR A 53 -2.17 -12.36 12.37
CA THR A 53 -2.99 -11.97 13.52
C THR A 53 -2.13 -11.52 14.69
N GLY A 54 -1.05 -12.25 15.01
CA GLY A 54 -0.12 -11.86 16.08
C GLY A 54 0.56 -10.51 15.83
N ILE A 55 1.03 -10.27 14.61
CA ILE A 55 1.64 -8.98 14.21
C ILE A 55 0.61 -7.85 14.31
N ILE A 56 -0.60 -8.06 13.79
CA ILE A 56 -1.68 -7.06 13.82
C ILE A 56 -2.08 -6.76 15.26
N TYR A 57 -2.27 -7.77 16.10
CA TYR A 57 -2.60 -7.59 17.52
C TYR A 57 -1.56 -6.74 18.23
N TYR A 58 -0.27 -7.05 18.05
CA TYR A 58 0.82 -6.27 18.65
C TYR A 58 0.81 -4.81 18.14
N ARG A 59 0.64 -4.60 16.84
CA ARG A 59 0.71 -3.25 16.24
C ARG A 59 -0.51 -2.39 16.54
N VAL A 60 -1.71 -2.96 16.51
CA VAL A 60 -2.95 -2.21 16.67
C VAL A 60 -3.34 -2.08 18.13
N ILE A 61 -3.30 -3.18 18.90
CA ILE A 61 -3.78 -3.17 20.29
C ILE A 61 -2.67 -2.70 21.24
N ILE A 62 -1.45 -3.22 21.11
CA ILE A 62 -0.36 -2.89 22.05
C ILE A 62 0.30 -1.56 21.68
N LYS A 63 0.53 -1.29 20.39
CA LYS A 63 1.16 -0.05 19.92
C LYS A 63 0.17 1.05 19.53
N GLY A 64 -1.13 0.74 19.43
CA GLY A 64 -2.16 1.73 19.11
C GLY A 64 -2.16 2.21 17.65
N HIS A 65 -1.58 1.44 16.70
CA HIS A 65 -1.61 1.83 15.29
C HIS A 65 -3.03 1.76 14.73
N GLN A 66 -3.33 2.66 13.81
CA GLN A 66 -4.56 2.67 13.04
C GLN A 66 -4.29 2.14 11.62
N PHE A 67 -5.24 1.41 11.05
CA PHE A 67 -5.13 0.95 9.66
C PHE A 67 -5.30 2.10 8.66
N PHE A 68 -6.20 3.04 8.97
CA PHE A 68 -6.54 4.17 8.11
C PHE A 68 -6.45 5.46 8.92
N GLU A 69 -5.88 6.50 8.31
CA GLU A 69 -5.92 7.85 8.85
C GLU A 69 -7.20 8.53 8.36
N ILE A 70 -8.11 8.83 9.29
CA ILE A 70 -9.37 9.52 8.97
C ILE A 70 -9.08 11.03 8.98
N ASN A 71 -8.87 11.61 7.80
CA ASN A 71 -8.77 13.06 7.64
C ASN A 71 -9.54 13.54 6.40
N LEU A 72 -10.79 13.93 6.62
CA LEU A 72 -11.72 14.40 5.59
C LEU A 72 -11.17 15.55 4.73
N SER A 73 -10.25 16.37 5.25
CA SER A 73 -9.70 17.50 4.48
C SER A 73 -8.62 17.09 3.47
N LYS A 74 -8.16 15.84 3.51
CA LYS A 74 -7.01 15.35 2.73
C LYS A 74 -7.33 14.15 1.83
N GLY A 75 -8.60 13.75 1.74
CA GLY A 75 -9.08 12.59 0.96
C GLY A 75 -9.93 11.63 1.78
N CYS A 76 -10.49 10.60 1.12
CA CYS A 76 -11.41 9.64 1.76
C CYS A 76 -10.68 8.43 2.37
N LEU A 77 -9.58 7.97 1.76
CA LEU A 77 -8.91 6.72 2.14
C LEU A 77 -7.41 6.93 2.28
N ARG A 78 -6.87 7.03 3.50
CA ARG A 78 -5.42 7.07 3.74
C ARG A 78 -4.94 5.81 4.46
N PRO A 79 -4.73 4.69 3.74
CA PRO A 79 -4.25 3.47 4.35
C PRO A 79 -2.81 3.64 4.85
N LYS A 80 -2.53 3.23 6.08
CA LYS A 80 -1.16 2.95 6.51
C LYS A 80 -0.67 1.72 5.73
N PRO A 81 0.33 1.85 4.83
CA PRO A 81 0.57 0.87 3.78
C PRO A 81 0.90 -0.52 4.33
N ILE A 82 1.73 -0.59 5.39
CA ILE A 82 2.12 -1.87 5.99
C ILE A 82 0.97 -2.49 6.77
N ASP A 83 0.30 -1.71 7.63
CA ASP A 83 -0.76 -2.22 8.51
C ASP A 83 -1.99 -2.69 7.70
N SER A 84 -2.40 -1.90 6.70
CA SER A 84 -3.51 -2.24 5.82
C SER A 84 -3.19 -3.47 4.95
N MET A 85 -1.98 -3.56 4.41
CA MET A 85 -1.54 -4.74 3.67
C MET A 85 -1.57 -5.99 4.56
N LEU A 86 -1.01 -5.93 5.77
CA LEU A 86 -1.01 -7.07 6.69
C LEU A 86 -2.42 -7.55 7.03
N LEU A 87 -3.38 -6.63 7.22
CA LEU A 87 -4.77 -6.96 7.45
C LEU A 87 -5.36 -7.77 6.28
N LEU A 88 -5.24 -7.27 5.05
CA LEU A 88 -5.80 -7.96 3.88
C LEU A 88 -5.06 -9.28 3.58
N LEU A 89 -3.75 -9.36 3.80
CA LEU A 89 -3.00 -10.62 3.68
C LEU A 89 -3.38 -11.65 4.76
N THR A 90 -3.79 -11.19 5.94
CA THR A 90 -4.31 -12.08 7.00
C THR A 90 -5.68 -12.63 6.60
N ILE A 91 -6.55 -11.79 6.05
CA ILE A 91 -7.86 -12.21 5.49
C ILE A 91 -7.65 -13.17 4.31
N PHE A 92 -6.70 -12.89 3.41
CA PHE A 92 -6.30 -13.80 2.32
C PHE A 92 -5.99 -15.21 2.85
N ASN A 93 -5.13 -15.32 3.87
CA ASN A 93 -4.74 -16.60 4.44
C ASN A 93 -5.91 -17.32 5.12
N MET A 94 -6.78 -16.58 5.83
CA MET A 94 -8.02 -17.14 6.40
C MET A 94 -8.93 -17.71 5.31
N LEU A 95 -9.14 -16.98 4.21
CA LEU A 95 -10.00 -17.45 3.13
C LEU A 95 -9.38 -18.62 2.36
N ARG A 96 -8.05 -18.64 2.20
CA ARG A 96 -7.33 -19.79 1.63
C ARG A 96 -7.50 -21.04 2.48
N LEU A 97 -7.49 -20.93 3.81
CA LEU A 97 -7.81 -22.05 4.71
C LEU A 97 -9.20 -22.60 4.46
N VAL A 98 -10.21 -21.72 4.39
CA VAL A 98 -11.60 -22.12 4.14
C VAL A 98 -11.70 -22.83 2.79
N ASN A 99 -11.09 -22.28 1.73
CA ASN A 99 -11.07 -22.91 0.42
C ASN A 99 -10.40 -24.30 0.42
N SER A 100 -9.23 -24.42 1.08
CA SER A 100 -8.55 -25.72 1.22
C SER A 100 -9.38 -26.75 2.00
N ALA A 101 -10.05 -26.33 3.07
CA ALA A 101 -10.93 -27.21 3.85
C ALA A 101 -12.14 -27.67 3.03
N VAL A 102 -12.73 -26.77 2.23
CA VAL A 102 -13.82 -27.11 1.31
C VAL A 102 -13.37 -28.15 0.28
N LEU A 103 -12.22 -27.94 -0.37
CA LEU A 103 -11.68 -28.91 -1.32
C LEU A 103 -11.40 -30.28 -0.68
N ILE A 104 -10.74 -30.32 0.48
CA ILE A 104 -10.44 -31.56 1.21
C ILE A 104 -11.70 -32.27 1.73
N SER A 105 -12.74 -31.52 2.10
CA SER A 105 -13.98 -32.14 2.57
C SER A 105 -14.73 -32.92 1.47
N GLY A 106 -14.37 -32.71 0.20
CA GLY A 106 -15.11 -33.25 -0.93
C GLY A 106 -16.58 -32.82 -0.97
N SER A 107 -16.93 -31.75 -0.25
CA SER A 107 -18.31 -31.28 -0.12
C SER A 107 -18.90 -30.98 -1.49
N GLY A 108 -20.07 -31.55 -1.79
CA GLY A 108 -20.75 -31.47 -3.09
C GLY A 108 -21.30 -30.08 -3.45
N TYR A 109 -20.61 -29.00 -3.05
CA TYR A 109 -20.98 -27.65 -3.43
C TYR A 109 -21.02 -27.49 -4.95
N GLN A 110 -21.95 -26.66 -5.41
CA GLN A 110 -22.08 -26.30 -6.81
C GLN A 110 -20.79 -25.66 -7.35
N MET A 111 -20.49 -25.90 -8.62
CA MET A 111 -19.27 -25.41 -9.29
C MET A 111 -19.11 -23.89 -9.19
N ALA A 112 -20.21 -23.13 -9.21
CA ALA A 112 -20.20 -21.68 -9.00
C ALA A 112 -19.59 -21.26 -7.65
N ILE A 113 -19.94 -21.97 -6.56
CA ILE A 113 -19.43 -21.67 -5.22
C ILE A 113 -17.95 -22.05 -5.13
N ARG A 114 -17.55 -23.19 -5.70
CA ARG A 114 -16.14 -23.62 -5.73
C ARG A 114 -15.26 -22.64 -6.49
N ASN A 115 -15.71 -22.18 -7.66
CA ASN A 115 -14.97 -21.18 -8.44
C ASN A 115 -14.90 -19.83 -7.71
N PHE A 116 -16.00 -19.41 -7.06
CA PHE A 116 -15.99 -18.21 -6.21
C PHE A 116 -14.99 -18.34 -5.05
N LEU A 117 -15.03 -19.43 -4.28
CA LEU A 117 -14.14 -19.66 -3.13
C LEU A 117 -12.67 -19.78 -3.54
N PHE A 118 -12.40 -20.24 -4.76
CA PHE A 118 -11.04 -20.25 -5.30
C PHE A 118 -10.53 -18.84 -5.62
N GLU A 119 -11.37 -18.03 -6.28
CA GLU A 119 -11.01 -16.69 -6.77
C GLU A 119 -11.04 -15.60 -5.68
N PHE A 120 -11.97 -15.72 -4.73
CA PHE A 120 -12.22 -14.71 -3.72
C PHE A 120 -11.01 -14.41 -2.82
N PRO A 121 -10.25 -15.40 -2.30
CA PRO A 121 -9.03 -15.12 -1.54
C PRO A 121 -8.05 -14.23 -2.33
N TRP A 122 -7.80 -14.53 -3.61
CA TRP A 122 -6.85 -13.78 -4.44
C TRP A 122 -7.16 -12.28 -4.51
N GLN A 123 -8.45 -11.90 -4.44
CA GLN A 123 -8.87 -10.50 -4.38
C GLN A 123 -8.30 -9.78 -3.16
N TRP A 124 -8.28 -10.43 -1.99
CA TRP A 124 -7.74 -9.86 -0.75
C TRP A 124 -6.22 -9.83 -0.77
N GLY A 125 -5.58 -10.83 -1.37
CA GLY A 125 -4.13 -10.85 -1.58
C GLY A 125 -3.68 -9.69 -2.48
N TYR A 126 -4.31 -9.56 -3.65
CA TYR A 126 -4.09 -8.45 -4.57
C TYR A 126 -4.41 -7.10 -3.92
N GLY A 127 -5.55 -7.01 -3.23
CA GLY A 127 -6.00 -5.82 -2.54
C GLY A 127 -5.00 -5.34 -1.48
N GLY A 128 -4.35 -6.26 -0.77
CA GLY A 128 -3.28 -5.95 0.18
C GLY A 128 -2.12 -5.20 -0.48
N PHE A 129 -1.68 -5.67 -1.65
CA PHE A 129 -0.62 -5.01 -2.42
C PHE A 129 -1.07 -3.69 -3.04
N ALA A 130 -2.34 -3.59 -3.46
CA ALA A 130 -2.91 -2.33 -3.93
C ALA A 130 -2.99 -1.29 -2.81
N LEU A 131 -3.44 -1.63 -1.60
CA LEU A 131 -3.44 -0.69 -0.47
C LEU A 131 -2.01 -0.27 -0.05
N TYR A 132 -1.04 -1.18 -0.17
CA TYR A 132 0.37 -0.83 0.02
C TYR A 132 0.85 0.23 -0.98
N LEU A 133 0.51 0.05 -2.27
CA LEU A 133 0.79 1.04 -3.31
C LEU A 133 0.13 2.39 -2.99
N ILE A 134 -1.16 2.41 -2.64
CA ILE A 134 -1.90 3.63 -2.32
C ILE A 134 -1.22 4.39 -1.19
N GLY A 135 -0.89 3.69 -0.09
CA GLY A 135 -0.22 4.31 1.05
C GLY A 135 1.15 4.90 0.68
N ILE A 136 1.95 4.20 -0.12
CA ILE A 136 3.23 4.73 -0.63
C ILE A 136 3.00 5.96 -1.52
N ALA A 137 2.06 5.90 -2.44
CA ALA A 137 1.81 6.98 -3.39
C ALA A 137 1.31 8.26 -2.70
N GLN A 138 0.48 8.11 -1.66
CA GLN A 138 0.05 9.24 -0.83
C GLN A 138 1.21 9.83 -0.03
N THR A 139 2.06 8.97 0.55
CA THR A 139 3.28 9.40 1.24
C THR A 139 4.15 10.25 0.32
N LEU A 140 4.33 9.80 -0.93
CA LEU A 140 5.08 10.52 -1.96
C LEU A 140 4.46 11.88 -2.29
N ALA A 141 3.13 11.93 -2.48
CA ALA A 141 2.42 13.15 -2.81
C ALA A 141 2.55 14.21 -1.69
N ASP A 142 2.40 13.79 -0.43
CA ASP A 142 2.56 14.67 0.73
C ASP A 142 4.02 15.14 0.88
N SER A 143 4.98 14.25 0.65
CA SER A 143 6.43 14.55 0.74
C SER A 143 6.87 15.57 -0.30
N HIS A 144 6.38 15.47 -1.52
CA HIS A 144 6.80 16.35 -2.60
C HIS A 144 6.21 17.74 -2.53
N LYS A 145 4.96 17.87 -2.07
CA LYS A 145 4.35 19.18 -1.81
C LYS A 145 5.20 20.04 -0.87
N ALA A 146 6.02 19.39 -0.03
CA ALA A 146 6.96 20.05 0.85
C ALA A 146 8.29 20.46 0.19
N ILE A 147 8.70 19.86 -0.94
CA ILE A 147 10.10 19.91 -1.41
C ILE A 147 10.26 20.43 -2.85
N SER A 148 9.32 20.20 -3.76
CA SER A 148 9.49 20.66 -5.15
C SER A 148 8.18 21.02 -5.86
N GLU A 149 8.24 22.04 -6.71
CA GLU A 149 7.22 22.44 -7.69
C GLU A 149 7.03 21.42 -8.84
N GLY A 150 7.47 20.17 -8.65
CA GLY A 150 7.40 19.14 -9.67
C GLY A 150 5.96 18.70 -9.95
N TRP A 151 5.68 18.40 -11.22
CA TRP A 151 4.41 17.88 -11.74
C TRP A 151 4.12 16.47 -11.20
N LEU A 152 3.66 16.37 -9.95
CA LEU A 152 3.11 15.13 -9.41
C LEU A 152 1.58 15.16 -9.45
N PRO A 153 0.94 13.99 -9.68
CA PRO A 153 -0.51 13.90 -9.64
C PRO A 153 -1.01 14.34 -8.26
N SER A 154 -2.14 15.05 -8.25
CA SER A 154 -2.80 15.43 -7.01
C SER A 154 -3.17 14.19 -6.18
N SER A 155 -3.26 14.33 -4.86
CA SER A 155 -3.66 13.24 -3.96
C SER A 155 -4.99 12.61 -4.39
N SER A 156 -5.94 13.42 -4.88
CA SER A 156 -7.22 12.93 -5.40
C SER A 156 -7.07 12.02 -6.62
N ILE A 157 -6.13 12.32 -7.52
CA ILE A 157 -5.84 11.47 -8.69
C ILE A 157 -5.22 10.14 -8.23
N VAL A 158 -4.29 10.20 -7.26
CA VAL A 158 -3.68 9.00 -6.67
C VAL A 158 -4.75 8.12 -6.02
N ASP A 159 -5.67 8.71 -5.26
CA ASP A 159 -6.78 7.99 -4.61
C ASP A 159 -7.70 7.34 -5.65
N PHE A 160 -8.04 8.06 -6.72
CA PHE A 160 -8.89 7.54 -7.79
C PHE A 160 -8.24 6.36 -8.52
N ILE A 161 -6.98 6.51 -8.94
CA ILE A 161 -6.23 5.44 -9.64
C ILE A 161 -6.06 4.24 -8.70
N GLY A 162 -5.65 4.49 -7.47
CA GLY A 162 -5.45 3.47 -6.45
C GLY A 162 -6.71 2.68 -6.14
N THR A 163 -7.81 3.38 -5.89
CA THR A 163 -9.12 2.77 -5.62
C THR A 163 -9.63 2.00 -6.83
N SER A 164 -9.42 2.50 -8.05
CA SER A 164 -9.79 1.80 -9.28
C SER A 164 -9.00 0.50 -9.44
N ILE A 165 -7.68 0.53 -9.20
CA ILE A 165 -6.84 -0.67 -9.22
C ILE A 165 -7.30 -1.68 -8.16
N PHE A 166 -7.61 -1.21 -6.94
CA PHE A 166 -8.08 -2.06 -5.85
C PHE A 166 -9.45 -2.71 -6.15
N LEU A 167 -10.42 -1.95 -6.66
CA LEU A 167 -11.80 -2.43 -6.87
C LEU A 167 -12.02 -3.18 -8.17
N ALA A 168 -11.24 -2.91 -9.23
CA ALA A 168 -11.49 -3.49 -10.55
C ALA A 168 -11.54 -5.04 -10.54
N PRO A 169 -10.62 -5.75 -9.87
CA PRO A 169 -10.70 -7.21 -9.76
C PRO A 169 -11.97 -7.71 -9.04
N PHE A 170 -12.46 -7.01 -8.02
CA PHE A 170 -13.72 -7.38 -7.35
C PHE A 170 -14.94 -7.24 -8.28
N ILE A 171 -14.97 -6.18 -9.07
CA ILE A 171 -16.09 -5.86 -9.96
C ILE A 171 -16.08 -6.76 -11.21
N ILE A 172 -14.91 -7.09 -11.73
CA ILE A 172 -14.77 -7.81 -13.00
C ILE A 172 -14.62 -9.32 -12.79
N ASN A 173 -13.66 -9.74 -11.97
CA ASN A 173 -13.25 -11.15 -11.92
C ASN A 173 -14.23 -12.01 -11.11
N ILE A 174 -14.87 -11.48 -10.06
CA ILE A 174 -15.83 -12.26 -9.27
C ILE A 174 -17.08 -12.63 -10.09
N PRO A 175 -17.76 -11.70 -10.78
CA PRO A 175 -18.90 -12.07 -11.62
C PRO A 175 -18.51 -13.04 -12.73
N ILE A 176 -17.37 -12.84 -13.40
CA ILE A 176 -16.89 -13.74 -14.46
C ILE A 176 -16.69 -15.16 -13.91
N ALA A 177 -16.05 -15.31 -12.74
CA ALA A 177 -15.84 -16.60 -12.11
C ALA A 177 -17.16 -17.31 -11.74
N VAL A 178 -18.11 -16.57 -11.18
CA VAL A 178 -19.43 -17.12 -10.83
C VAL A 178 -20.20 -17.54 -12.08
N VAL A 179 -20.25 -16.68 -13.11
CA VAL A 179 -20.93 -16.98 -14.39
C VAL A 179 -20.31 -18.21 -15.05
N ALA A 180 -18.98 -18.32 -15.08
CA ALA A 180 -18.30 -19.51 -15.60
C ALA A 180 -18.71 -20.79 -14.86
N GLY A 181 -18.80 -20.73 -13.53
CA GLY A 181 -19.23 -21.87 -12.72
C GLY A 181 -20.71 -22.23 -12.86
N VAL A 182 -21.58 -21.26 -13.14
CA VAL A 182 -23.01 -21.52 -13.43
C VAL A 182 -23.18 -22.11 -14.83
N LEU A 183 -22.51 -21.56 -15.84
CA LEU A 183 -22.58 -22.06 -17.22
C LEU A 183 -22.04 -23.49 -17.33
N ALA A 184 -21.05 -23.85 -16.50
CA ALA A 184 -20.51 -25.20 -16.41
C ALA A 184 -21.51 -26.28 -15.96
N LEU A 185 -22.70 -25.90 -15.46
CA LEU A 185 -23.76 -26.86 -15.13
C LEU A 185 -24.43 -27.44 -16.39
N ASN A 186 -24.34 -26.75 -17.53
CA ASN A 186 -24.95 -27.17 -18.79
C ASN A 186 -23.83 -27.57 -19.78
N PRO A 187 -23.74 -28.85 -20.19
CA PRO A 187 -22.69 -29.32 -21.10
C PRO A 187 -22.65 -28.59 -22.45
N GLU A 188 -23.80 -28.07 -22.91
CA GLU A 188 -23.90 -27.32 -24.17
C GLU A 188 -23.07 -26.02 -24.19
N ASN A 189 -22.72 -25.48 -23.01
CA ASN A 189 -21.97 -24.24 -22.87
C ASN A 189 -20.45 -24.44 -22.69
N GLU A 190 -19.94 -25.66 -22.86
CA GLU A 190 -18.52 -26.00 -22.65
C GLU A 190 -17.56 -25.01 -23.32
N ASN A 191 -17.74 -24.73 -24.62
CA ASN A 191 -16.89 -23.80 -25.36
C ASN A 191 -16.95 -22.37 -24.79
N THR A 192 -18.13 -21.91 -24.40
CA THR A 192 -18.30 -20.59 -23.78
C THR A 192 -17.58 -20.51 -22.44
N VAL A 193 -17.64 -21.56 -21.63
CA VAL A 193 -16.95 -21.63 -20.33
C VAL A 193 -15.43 -21.60 -20.52
N MET A 194 -14.90 -22.34 -21.49
CA MET A 194 -13.47 -22.35 -21.80
C MET A 194 -12.97 -20.95 -22.19
N ILE A 195 -13.65 -20.28 -23.12
CA ILE A 195 -13.32 -18.91 -23.53
C ILE A 195 -13.41 -17.95 -22.34
N LEU A 196 -14.45 -18.08 -21.52
CA LEU A 196 -14.66 -17.19 -20.37
C LEU A 196 -13.54 -17.34 -19.33
N ILE A 197 -13.07 -18.57 -19.07
CA ILE A 197 -11.94 -18.84 -18.17
C ILE A 197 -10.63 -18.32 -18.74
N SER A 198 -10.38 -18.52 -20.03
CA SER A 198 -9.20 -17.95 -20.69
C SER A 198 -9.16 -16.44 -20.59
N VAL A 199 -10.28 -15.77 -20.88
CA VAL A 199 -10.42 -14.31 -20.77
C VAL A 199 -10.25 -13.86 -19.32
N HIS A 200 -10.86 -14.55 -18.36
CA HIS A 200 -10.72 -14.29 -16.92
C HIS A 200 -9.26 -14.25 -16.48
N TYR A 201 -8.49 -15.28 -16.84
CA TYR A 201 -7.08 -15.35 -16.43
C TYR A 201 -6.17 -14.38 -17.21
N CYS A 202 -6.49 -14.06 -18.45
CA CYS A 202 -5.83 -12.95 -19.16
C CYS A 202 -6.08 -11.59 -18.47
N ILE A 203 -7.31 -11.33 -18.01
CA ILE A 203 -7.67 -10.11 -17.26
C ILE A 203 -6.91 -10.06 -15.93
N TRP A 204 -6.88 -11.16 -15.17
CA TRP A 204 -6.05 -11.27 -13.97
C TRP A 204 -4.57 -10.98 -14.22
N GLY A 205 -4.01 -11.54 -15.29
CA GLY A 205 -2.65 -11.28 -15.72
C GLY A 205 -2.40 -9.80 -15.98
N GLY A 206 -3.31 -9.14 -16.71
CA GLY A 206 -3.28 -7.70 -16.96
C GLY A 206 -3.31 -6.86 -15.67
N HIS A 207 -4.20 -7.18 -14.73
CA HIS A 207 -4.26 -6.50 -13.43
C HIS A 207 -2.97 -6.65 -12.62
N CYS A 208 -2.35 -7.82 -12.65
CA CYS A 208 -1.10 -8.07 -11.94
C CYS A 208 0.09 -7.35 -12.56
N ILE A 209 0.18 -7.30 -13.89
CA ILE A 209 1.20 -6.51 -14.61
C ILE A 209 1.04 -5.02 -14.29
N ALA A 210 -0.18 -4.49 -14.38
CA ALA A 210 -0.46 -3.10 -14.08
C ALA A 210 -0.07 -2.73 -12.63
N LEU A 211 -0.43 -3.55 -11.65
CA LEU A 211 -0.07 -3.31 -10.25
C LEU A 211 1.44 -3.45 -10.03
N THR A 212 2.09 -4.45 -10.62
CA THR A 212 3.56 -4.64 -10.53
C THR A 212 4.31 -3.42 -11.05
N ALA A 213 3.96 -2.94 -12.25
CA ALA A 213 4.57 -1.76 -12.84
C ALA A 213 4.38 -0.53 -11.95
N THR A 214 3.16 -0.31 -11.46
CA THR A 214 2.85 0.85 -10.61
C THR A 214 3.58 0.79 -9.26
N VAL A 215 3.63 -0.37 -8.59
CA VAL A 215 4.38 -0.58 -7.33
C VAL A 215 5.87 -0.33 -7.52
N MET A 216 6.46 -0.85 -8.60
CA MET A 216 7.89 -0.65 -8.89
C MET A 216 8.20 0.81 -9.18
N LEU A 217 7.39 1.49 -10.01
CA LEU A 217 7.58 2.90 -10.32
C LEU A 217 7.47 3.79 -9.07
N ALA A 218 6.43 3.60 -8.25
CA ALA A 218 6.24 4.36 -7.02
C ALA A 218 7.34 4.05 -5.99
N GLY A 219 7.68 2.77 -5.81
CA GLY A 219 8.68 2.35 -4.83
C GLY A 219 10.10 2.81 -5.17
N ILE A 220 10.52 2.73 -6.44
CA ILE A 220 11.82 3.26 -6.89
C ILE A 220 11.91 4.77 -6.63
N ARG A 221 10.86 5.53 -6.96
CA ARG A 221 10.81 6.97 -6.69
C ARG A 221 10.89 7.27 -5.20
N LEU A 222 10.15 6.55 -4.36
CA LEU A 222 10.19 6.71 -2.91
C LEU A 222 11.58 6.44 -2.35
N ILE A 223 12.23 5.35 -2.76
CA ILE A 223 13.58 5.02 -2.33
C ILE A 223 14.58 6.12 -2.74
N HIS A 224 14.44 6.67 -3.94
CA HIS A 224 15.30 7.75 -4.42
C HIS A 224 15.18 9.00 -3.53
N ILE A 225 13.95 9.44 -3.25
CA ILE A 225 13.69 10.60 -2.38
C ILE A 225 14.21 10.35 -0.96
N LEU A 226 13.97 9.16 -0.40
CA LEU A 226 14.45 8.80 0.93
C LEU A 226 15.98 8.82 1.01
N ASN A 227 16.69 8.35 -0.02
CA ASN A 227 18.14 8.42 -0.08
C ASN A 227 18.66 9.87 -0.12
N GLN A 228 18.03 10.74 -0.91
CA GLN A 228 18.39 12.17 -0.95
C GLN A 228 18.22 12.85 0.42
N HIS A 229 17.20 12.46 1.20
CA HIS A 229 17.04 12.94 2.56
C HIS A 229 18.09 12.36 3.52
N LEU A 230 18.43 11.09 3.34
CA LEU A 230 19.43 10.40 4.15
C LEU A 230 20.81 11.06 4.03
N GLU A 231 21.19 11.50 2.83
CA GLU A 231 22.45 12.20 2.56
C GLU A 231 22.57 13.55 3.28
N LYS A 232 21.44 14.18 3.62
CA LYS A 232 21.40 15.46 4.35
C LYS A 232 21.47 15.29 5.88
N ILE A 233 21.34 14.07 6.39
CA ILE A 233 21.31 13.79 7.83
C ILE A 233 22.69 13.29 8.27
N ASN A 234 23.18 13.78 9.41
CA ASN A 234 24.45 13.32 9.99
C ASN A 234 24.45 11.79 10.20
N PRO A 235 25.46 11.05 9.70
CA PRO A 235 25.48 9.59 9.68
C PRO A 235 25.59 8.93 11.07
N SER A 236 25.96 9.69 12.10
CA SER A 236 26.17 9.19 13.46
C SER A 236 24.91 9.15 14.34
N GLY A 237 23.77 9.65 13.85
CA GLY A 237 22.54 9.71 14.66
C GLY A 237 21.74 8.40 14.65
N SER A 238 21.08 8.08 15.77
CA SER A 238 20.09 6.99 15.86
C SER A 238 18.98 7.10 14.78
N ARG A 239 18.64 8.34 14.41
CA ARG A 239 17.70 8.66 13.32
C ARG A 239 18.17 8.15 11.95
N TYR A 240 19.47 8.22 11.66
CA TYR A 240 20.04 7.72 10.40
C TYR A 240 19.83 6.20 10.27
N GLY A 241 20.13 5.47 11.35
CA GLY A 241 19.92 4.02 11.42
C GLY A 241 18.45 3.64 11.23
N ALA A 242 17.53 4.36 11.87
CA ALA A 242 16.10 4.13 11.73
C ALA A 242 15.61 4.33 10.29
N ILE A 243 16.02 5.40 9.61
CA ILE A 243 15.62 5.68 8.22
C ILE A 243 16.21 4.62 7.26
N LYS A 244 17.49 4.27 7.44
CA LYS A 244 18.15 3.23 6.63
C LYS A 244 17.45 1.87 6.77
N ASN A 245 17.03 1.52 7.98
CA ASN A 245 16.22 0.33 8.24
C ASN A 245 14.87 0.41 7.50
N GLY A 246 14.17 1.55 7.57
CA GLY A 246 12.93 1.79 6.84
C GLY A 246 13.07 1.59 5.33
N ILE A 247 14.13 2.15 4.72
CA ILE A 247 14.44 1.98 3.29
C ILE A 247 14.67 0.50 2.95
N PHE A 248 15.40 -0.23 3.81
CA PHE A 248 15.64 -1.66 3.62
C PHE A 248 14.34 -2.47 3.63
N LYS A 249 13.45 -2.22 4.59
CA LYS A 249 12.14 -2.88 4.67
C LYS A 249 11.27 -2.60 3.45
N ILE A 250 11.19 -1.34 3.02
CA ILE A 250 10.43 -0.94 1.82
C ILE A 250 10.96 -1.68 0.58
N ARG A 251 12.30 -1.78 0.42
CA ARG A 251 12.93 -2.53 -0.67
C ARG A 251 12.57 -4.01 -0.64
N ALA A 252 12.67 -4.64 0.54
CA ALA A 252 12.37 -6.06 0.71
C ALA A 252 10.89 -6.37 0.37
N VAL A 253 9.96 -5.56 0.89
CA VAL A 253 8.52 -5.73 0.61
C VAL A 253 8.22 -5.46 -0.87
N MET A 254 8.73 -4.38 -1.44
CA MET A 254 8.51 -4.03 -2.85
C MET A 254 9.00 -5.14 -3.80
N PHE A 255 10.21 -5.68 -3.58
CA PHE A 255 10.76 -6.76 -4.39
C PHE A 255 9.95 -8.05 -4.26
N THR A 256 9.50 -8.36 -3.04
CA THR A 256 8.63 -9.52 -2.76
C THR A 256 7.30 -9.40 -3.51
N ILE A 257 6.67 -8.22 -3.49
CA ILE A 257 5.43 -7.95 -4.24
C ILE A 257 5.66 -8.09 -5.74
N ALA A 258 6.72 -7.48 -6.27
CA ALA A 258 7.01 -7.50 -7.70
C ALA A 258 7.26 -8.91 -8.24
N ILE A 259 8.02 -9.73 -7.52
CA ILE A 259 8.22 -11.14 -7.88
C ILE A 259 6.90 -11.90 -7.81
N CYS A 260 6.14 -11.76 -6.73
CA CYS A 260 4.87 -12.48 -6.57
C CYS A 260 3.90 -12.16 -7.69
N LEU A 261 3.63 -10.88 -7.94
CA LEU A 261 2.68 -10.44 -8.96
C LEU A 261 3.18 -10.72 -10.38
N GLY A 262 4.49 -10.58 -10.63
CA GLY A 262 5.09 -10.92 -11.91
C GLY A 262 4.97 -12.41 -12.24
N LEU A 263 5.28 -13.27 -11.27
CA LEU A 263 5.08 -14.73 -11.41
C LEU A 263 3.60 -15.06 -11.55
N PHE A 264 2.72 -14.49 -10.73
CA PHE A 264 1.29 -14.77 -10.82
C PHE A 264 0.70 -14.32 -12.15
N ALA A 265 1.11 -13.17 -12.69
CA ALA A 265 0.71 -12.70 -14.00
C ALA A 265 1.12 -13.67 -15.11
N LEU A 266 2.37 -14.14 -15.07
CA LEU A 266 2.88 -15.11 -16.03
C LEU A 266 2.06 -16.40 -15.98
N LEU A 267 1.81 -16.94 -14.78
CA LEU A 267 1.03 -18.16 -14.60
C LEU A 267 -0.40 -18.00 -15.09
N CYS A 268 -1.04 -16.85 -14.81
CA CYS A 268 -2.39 -16.56 -15.29
C CYS A 268 -2.45 -16.50 -16.82
N ILE A 269 -1.51 -15.82 -17.49
CA ILE A 269 -1.49 -15.73 -18.95
C ILE A 269 -1.21 -17.10 -19.57
N VAL A 270 -0.23 -17.84 -19.04
CA VAL A 270 0.09 -19.19 -19.50
C VAL A 270 -1.12 -20.11 -19.35
N TYR A 271 -1.76 -20.12 -18.18
CA TYR A 271 -2.97 -20.90 -17.96
C TYR A 271 -4.12 -20.46 -18.87
N GLY A 272 -4.33 -19.15 -19.06
CA GLY A 272 -5.38 -18.63 -19.93
C GLY A 272 -5.22 -19.04 -21.40
N VAL A 273 -3.99 -19.13 -21.91
CA VAL A 273 -3.71 -19.44 -23.33
C VAL A 273 -3.64 -20.95 -23.59
N ILE A 274 -3.03 -21.75 -22.71
CA ILE A 274 -2.76 -23.18 -22.94
C ILE A 274 -3.38 -24.09 -21.86
N ARG A 275 -4.52 -23.69 -21.28
CA ARG A 275 -5.22 -24.40 -20.19
C ARG A 275 -5.35 -25.90 -20.45
N ASP A 276 -5.95 -26.27 -21.56
CA ASP A 276 -6.36 -27.67 -21.80
C ASP A 276 -5.13 -28.57 -21.97
N THR A 277 -4.10 -28.07 -22.65
CA THR A 277 -2.79 -28.75 -22.76
C THR A 277 -2.16 -28.98 -21.39
N ILE A 278 -2.30 -28.03 -20.46
CA ILE A 278 -1.77 -28.17 -19.10
C ILE A 278 -2.58 -29.18 -18.30
N LEU A 279 -3.91 -29.15 -18.38
CA LEU A 279 -4.77 -30.02 -17.60
C LEU A 279 -4.68 -31.49 -18.04
N ILE A 280 -4.58 -31.76 -19.35
CA ILE A 280 -4.42 -33.13 -19.89
C ILE A 280 -3.00 -33.67 -19.61
N ASN A 281 -2.03 -32.79 -19.36
CA ASN A 281 -0.68 -33.22 -19.00
C ASN A 281 -0.53 -33.33 -17.47
N LYS A 282 -0.57 -34.56 -16.94
CA LYS A 282 -0.38 -34.83 -15.51
C LYS A 282 0.76 -34.04 -14.85
N THR A 283 1.94 -34.03 -15.46
CA THR A 283 3.11 -33.33 -14.91
C THR A 283 2.93 -31.81 -14.94
N GLY A 284 2.43 -31.28 -16.06
CA GLY A 284 2.11 -29.86 -16.21
C GLY A 284 1.07 -29.39 -15.21
N ASN A 285 0.00 -30.17 -15.03
CA ASN A 285 -1.08 -29.94 -14.09
C ASN A 285 -0.55 -29.85 -12.65
N ILE A 286 0.17 -30.87 -12.19
CA ILE A 286 0.76 -30.91 -10.85
C ILE A 286 1.74 -29.75 -10.64
N PHE A 287 2.62 -29.48 -11.61
CA PHE A 287 3.61 -28.40 -11.52
C PHE A 287 2.94 -27.04 -11.36
N LEU A 288 1.95 -26.75 -12.21
CA LEU A 288 1.23 -25.48 -12.14
C LEU A 288 0.40 -25.38 -10.84
N ALA A 289 -0.22 -26.48 -10.40
CA ALA A 289 -0.94 -26.54 -9.14
C ALA A 289 -0.03 -26.21 -7.95
N VAL A 290 1.18 -26.77 -7.88
CA VAL A 290 2.16 -26.47 -6.82
C VAL A 290 2.50 -24.99 -6.79
N ILE A 291 2.93 -24.43 -7.91
CA ILE A 291 3.39 -23.03 -7.96
C ILE A 291 2.22 -22.10 -7.64
N TRP A 292 1.09 -22.28 -8.32
CA TRP A 292 -0.09 -21.42 -8.14
C TRP A 292 -0.59 -21.46 -6.69
N THR A 293 -0.66 -22.65 -6.10
CA THR A 293 -1.23 -22.85 -4.77
C THR A 293 -0.33 -22.24 -3.70
N TYR A 294 1.00 -22.43 -3.79
CA TYR A 294 1.92 -21.98 -2.74
C TYR A 294 2.37 -20.54 -2.89
N LEU A 295 2.31 -19.94 -4.10
CA LEU A 295 2.80 -18.60 -4.37
C LEU A 295 2.27 -17.58 -3.36
N GLY A 296 0.95 -17.49 -3.20
CA GLY A 296 0.34 -16.51 -2.30
C GLY A 296 0.73 -16.73 -0.83
N GLY A 297 0.64 -17.96 -0.34
CA GLY A 297 0.99 -18.31 1.04
C GLY A 297 2.45 -17.99 1.37
N VAL A 298 3.38 -18.44 0.54
CA VAL A 298 4.83 -18.18 0.69
C VAL A 298 5.12 -16.68 0.62
N THR A 299 4.54 -15.95 -0.33
CA THR A 299 4.72 -14.50 -0.42
C THR A 299 4.23 -13.79 0.85
N THR A 300 3.08 -14.19 1.42
CA THR A 300 2.60 -13.57 2.66
C THR A 300 3.57 -13.80 3.83
N LEU A 301 4.15 -15.00 3.96
CA LEU A 301 5.17 -15.30 4.96
C LEU A 301 6.43 -14.47 4.75
N CYS A 302 6.88 -14.30 3.51
CA CYS A 302 8.03 -13.44 3.17
C CYS A 302 7.77 -11.98 3.58
N VAL A 303 6.57 -11.45 3.29
CA VAL A 303 6.17 -10.09 3.70
C VAL A 303 6.15 -9.95 5.22
N MET A 304 5.51 -10.88 5.93
CA MET A 304 5.46 -10.87 7.40
C MET A 304 6.86 -10.95 8.01
N THR A 305 7.72 -11.79 7.46
CA THR A 305 9.13 -11.90 7.87
C THR A 305 9.87 -10.59 7.64
N ALA A 306 9.72 -9.96 6.47
CA ALA A 306 10.34 -8.67 6.17
C ALA A 306 9.88 -7.54 7.12
N VAL A 307 8.63 -7.59 7.60
CA VAL A 307 8.12 -6.63 8.60
C VAL A 307 8.75 -6.87 9.98
N ILE A 308 8.86 -8.13 10.40
CA ILE A 308 9.44 -8.53 11.70
C ILE A 308 10.95 -8.26 11.75
N LEU A 309 11.67 -8.52 10.66
CA LEU A 309 13.11 -8.35 10.60
C LEU A 309 13.48 -6.88 10.78
N ASN A 310 13.93 -6.55 11.98
CA ASN A 310 14.67 -5.34 12.27
C ASN A 310 16.16 -5.64 12.13
N PRO A 311 16.82 -5.19 11.06
CA PRO A 311 18.27 -5.01 11.10
C PRO A 311 18.59 -3.89 12.10
N SER A 312 18.38 -4.14 13.39
CA SER A 312 18.98 -3.31 14.43
C SER A 312 20.49 -3.44 14.21
N SER A 313 21.16 -2.30 14.09
CA SER A 313 22.60 -2.18 13.88
C SER A 313 23.38 -2.82 15.02
N SER A 314 23.47 -4.15 15.03
CA SER A 314 24.41 -4.88 15.84
C SER A 314 25.75 -4.84 15.13
N SER A 315 26.54 -3.83 15.49
CA SER A 315 27.96 -4.00 15.79
C SER A 315 28.20 -5.04 16.90
N THR A 316 27.15 -5.64 17.46
CA THR A 316 27.18 -6.88 18.24
C THR A 316 27.53 -8.04 17.33
N GLY A 317 28.85 -8.22 17.13
CA GLY A 317 29.39 -9.55 16.90
C GLY A 317 28.75 -10.50 17.91
N ILE A 318 28.40 -11.69 17.44
CA ILE A 318 27.96 -12.82 18.26
C ILE A 318 29.07 -13.10 19.29
N ARG A 319 29.05 -12.41 20.43
CA ARG A 319 29.76 -12.79 21.65
C ARG A 319 28.72 -13.45 22.54
N PHE A 320 28.59 -14.75 22.32
CA PHE A 320 28.04 -15.68 23.28
C PHE A 320 28.95 -15.64 24.52
N GLY A 321 28.66 -14.77 25.49
CA GLY A 321 29.56 -14.58 26.63
C GLY A 321 29.08 -13.54 27.65
N SER A 322 28.47 -14.04 28.72
CA SER A 322 28.49 -13.53 30.11
C SER A 322 28.20 -12.05 30.41
N LYS A 323 27.04 -11.85 31.04
CA LYS A 323 26.72 -10.95 32.18
C LYS A 323 27.68 -9.76 32.44
N THR A 324 27.18 -8.54 32.21
CA THR A 324 27.45 -7.44 33.12
C THR A 324 26.24 -6.51 33.20
N SER A 325 25.73 -6.35 34.41
CA SER A 325 24.64 -5.48 34.79
C SER A 325 25.11 -4.03 34.88
N SER A 326 24.52 -3.13 34.10
CA SER A 326 24.47 -1.71 34.43
C SER A 326 23.09 -1.15 34.10
N ASN A 327 22.46 -0.63 35.15
CA ASN A 327 21.21 0.13 35.13
C ASN A 327 21.34 1.33 34.19
N GLU A 328 20.77 1.24 32.99
CA GLU A 328 20.41 2.41 32.20
C GLU A 328 18.90 2.44 32.01
N LYS A 329 18.31 3.52 32.53
CA LYS A 329 16.88 3.79 32.54
C LYS A 329 16.46 4.14 31.11
N SER A 330 16.15 3.11 30.32
CA SER A 330 15.71 3.25 28.93
C SER A 330 14.36 3.95 28.86
N THR A 331 14.39 5.24 28.58
CA THR A 331 13.16 6.02 28.31
C THR A 331 12.93 5.99 26.80
N ASN A 332 11.93 5.21 26.36
CA ASN A 332 11.21 5.37 25.09
C ASN A 332 11.99 5.39 23.76
N ALA A 333 12.93 4.46 23.54
CA ALA A 333 13.56 4.29 22.21
C ALA A 333 12.64 3.62 21.15
N ASN A 334 11.50 3.05 21.54
CA ASN A 334 10.61 2.28 20.65
C ASN A 334 9.47 3.10 20.00
N ILE A 335 9.50 4.43 20.07
CA ILE A 335 8.49 5.31 19.44
C ILE A 335 8.81 5.58 17.95
N TYR A 336 10.03 5.29 17.49
CA TYR A 336 10.46 5.59 16.11
C TYR A 336 10.24 4.46 15.10
N GLU A 337 9.74 3.30 15.54
CA GLU A 337 9.88 2.07 14.77
C GLU A 337 8.74 1.80 13.78
N THR A 338 7.70 2.63 13.73
CA THR A 338 6.54 2.27 12.91
C THR A 338 5.71 3.38 12.31
N ASP A 339 5.97 4.62 12.71
CA ASP A 339 5.31 5.77 12.13
C ASP A 339 6.23 6.43 11.09
N TYR A 340 6.98 5.66 10.28
CA TYR A 340 7.89 6.25 9.29
C TYR A 340 7.17 7.18 8.32
N THR A 341 5.93 6.87 7.97
CA THR A 341 5.10 7.68 7.08
C THR A 341 4.63 8.97 7.73
N SER A 342 4.05 8.87 8.94
CA SER A 342 3.54 10.04 9.67
C SER A 342 4.67 10.86 10.29
N THR A 343 5.77 10.22 10.72
CA THR A 343 6.99 10.87 11.22
C THR A 343 7.73 11.51 10.06
N PHE A 344 7.74 10.93 8.86
CA PHE A 344 8.25 11.63 7.68
C PHE A 344 7.37 12.84 7.34
N ALA A 345 6.04 12.68 7.28
CA ALA A 345 5.12 13.79 7.01
C ALA A 345 5.25 14.89 8.09
N ARG A 346 5.28 14.52 9.37
CA ARG A 346 5.46 15.44 10.51
C ARG A 346 6.84 16.06 10.51
N ASN A 347 7.90 15.35 10.10
CA ASN A 347 9.24 15.90 9.99
C ASN A 347 9.42 16.78 8.75
N ALA A 348 8.72 16.51 7.65
CA ALA A 348 8.67 17.39 6.49
C ALA A 348 7.94 18.68 6.87
N GLU A 349 6.88 18.57 7.66
CA GLU A 349 6.15 19.71 8.24
C GLU A 349 7.01 20.46 9.27
N GLU A 350 7.74 19.77 10.16
CA GLU A 350 8.65 20.38 11.14
C GLU A 350 9.88 21.00 10.47
N TYR A 351 10.42 20.37 9.43
CA TYR A 351 11.49 20.92 8.61
C TYR A 351 11.02 22.16 7.86
N ASN A 352 9.83 22.12 7.24
CA ASN A 352 9.21 23.29 6.61
C ASN A 352 8.88 24.37 7.62
N THR A 353 8.44 24.02 8.83
CA THR A 353 8.21 24.98 9.90
C THR A 353 9.53 25.56 10.41
N SER A 354 10.62 24.80 10.40
CA SER A 354 11.96 25.27 10.79
C SER A 354 12.63 26.11 9.70
N MET A 355 12.46 25.77 8.41
CA MET A 355 12.90 26.56 7.26
C MET A 355 12.04 27.81 7.10
N SER A 356 10.72 27.72 7.30
CA SER A 356 9.82 28.86 7.33
C SER A 356 10.11 29.73 8.55
N ARG A 357 10.39 29.20 9.74
CA ARG A 357 10.86 30.00 10.88
C ARG A 357 12.24 30.60 10.63
N GLY A 358 13.14 29.92 9.92
CA GLY A 358 14.43 30.47 9.52
C GLY A 358 14.26 31.65 8.57
N SER A 359 13.52 31.44 7.48
CA SER A 359 13.18 32.45 6.48
C SER A 359 12.37 33.62 7.08
N VAL A 360 11.35 33.36 7.89
CA VAL A 360 10.56 34.39 8.57
C VAL A 360 11.41 35.12 9.61
N ARG A 361 12.31 34.45 10.33
CA ARG A 361 13.22 35.12 11.27
C ARG A 361 14.28 35.95 10.57
N ASP A 362 14.77 35.50 9.41
CA ASP A 362 15.72 36.25 8.60
C ASP A 362 15.04 37.43 7.89
N GLU A 363 13.80 37.27 7.42
CA GLU A 363 12.97 38.36 6.90
C GLU A 363 12.62 39.35 8.02
N LEU A 364 12.29 38.87 9.22
CA LEU A 364 12.06 39.73 10.40
C LEU A 364 13.33 40.49 10.78
N LYS A 365 14.50 39.85 10.79
CA LYS A 365 15.79 40.53 11.02
C LYS A 365 16.10 41.55 9.93
N LYS A 366 15.74 41.27 8.68
CA LYS A 366 15.90 42.20 7.56
C LYS A 366 14.98 43.41 7.70
N GLN A 367 13.72 43.20 8.08
CA GLN A 367 12.79 44.29 8.43
C GLN A 367 13.29 45.08 9.64
N GLN A 368 13.82 44.42 10.67
CA GLN A 368 14.35 45.08 11.87
C GLN A 368 15.59 45.94 11.55
N LYS A 369 16.46 45.47 10.64
CA LYS A 369 17.60 46.26 10.14
C LYS A 369 17.15 47.47 9.31
N LEU A 370 16.16 47.31 8.43
CA LEU A 370 15.59 48.41 7.66
C LEU A 370 14.94 49.46 8.58
N HIS A 371 14.24 49.02 9.62
CA HIS A 371 13.64 49.93 10.59
C HIS A 371 14.70 50.69 11.42
N MET A 372 15.79 50.04 11.81
CA MET A 372 16.92 50.69 12.49
C MET A 372 17.63 51.70 11.57
N ALA A 373 17.78 51.38 10.28
CA ALA A 373 18.34 52.30 9.30
C ALA A 373 17.48 53.56 9.11
N HIS A 374 16.14 53.41 9.07
CA HIS A 374 15.22 54.54 9.01
C HIS A 374 15.30 55.44 10.25
N ILE A 375 15.38 54.87 11.45
CA ILE A 375 15.50 55.65 12.70
C ILE A 375 16.82 56.43 12.72
N ASN A 376 17.94 55.81 12.31
CA ASN A 376 19.21 56.51 12.26
C ASN A 376 19.23 57.64 11.21
N HIS A 377 18.53 57.48 10.08
CA HIS A 377 18.45 58.52 9.05
C HIS A 377 17.57 59.70 9.45
N GLN A 378 16.52 59.48 10.26
CA GLN A 378 15.75 60.58 10.85
C GLN A 378 16.58 61.35 11.87
N ARG A 379 17.34 60.64 12.71
CA ARG A 379 18.14 61.26 13.76
C ARG A 379 19.29 62.13 13.25
N THR A 380 19.82 61.85 12.06
CA THR A 380 20.84 62.70 11.42
C THR A 380 20.27 63.94 10.74
N ASN A 381 18.97 63.98 10.45
CA ASN A 381 18.35 65.17 9.84
C ASN A 381 17.85 66.16 10.90
N ASP A 382 17.55 65.71 12.12
CA ASP A 382 17.11 66.59 13.21
C ASP A 382 18.26 67.42 13.84
N ASP A 383 19.53 67.09 13.55
CA ASP A 383 20.70 67.83 14.06
C ASP A 383 21.16 68.98 13.13
N ASP A 384 20.61 69.09 11.91
CA ASP A 384 21.00 70.12 10.92
C ASP A 384 19.99 71.29 10.77
N ASP A 385 18.80 71.21 11.36
CA ASP A 385 17.73 72.23 11.23
C ASP A 385 17.53 73.11 12.49
N ALA A 386 18.63 73.40 13.20
CA ALA A 386 18.61 74.29 14.37
C ALA A 386 19.41 75.58 14.14
N PHE A 387 19.19 76.31 13.04
CA PHE A 387 19.42 77.76 12.94
C PHE A 387 18.97 78.25 11.54
N ASP A 388 17.79 78.86 11.47
CA ASP A 388 17.60 80.17 10.84
C ASP A 388 16.13 80.59 10.94
N ASP A 389 15.93 81.72 11.61
CA ASP A 389 14.74 82.56 11.54
C ASP A 389 14.59 83.08 10.10
N ASP A 390 13.37 83.08 9.55
CA ASP A 390 12.70 84.30 9.09
C ASP A 390 11.37 83.99 8.39
N ASP A 391 10.49 84.98 8.52
CA ASP A 391 9.14 85.11 8.00
C ASP A 391 8.93 84.62 6.55
N ASP A 392 7.79 83.96 6.29
CA ASP A 392 6.75 84.59 5.45
C ASP A 392 5.47 83.74 5.30
N ASP A 393 4.41 84.52 5.15
CA ASP A 393 3.01 84.23 4.91
C ASP A 393 2.75 83.39 3.64
N ILE A 394 1.51 82.89 3.53
CA ILE A 394 0.78 82.37 2.35
C ILE A 394 0.15 81.00 2.63
N GLY A 395 -1.18 81.02 2.76
CA GLY A 395 -2.01 79.83 2.93
C GLY A 395 -2.28 79.05 1.64
N MET A 396 -2.82 77.84 1.79
CA MET A 396 -3.94 77.34 0.99
C MET A 396 -4.44 75.96 1.46
N GLN A 397 -5.77 75.89 1.55
CA GLN A 397 -6.69 74.78 1.24
C GLN A 397 -6.80 73.53 2.13
N PRO A 398 -8.05 73.11 2.44
CA PRO A 398 -8.35 71.88 3.16
C PRO A 398 -8.48 70.69 2.19
N VAL A 399 -7.76 69.60 2.46
CA VAL A 399 -7.95 68.32 1.79
C VAL A 399 -8.79 67.39 2.67
N HIS A 400 -9.93 67.01 2.12
CA HIS A 400 -10.89 66.03 2.62
C HIS A 400 -10.24 64.68 2.96
N TYR A 401 -10.46 64.18 4.17
CA TYR A 401 -10.28 62.76 4.51
C TYR A 401 -11.61 62.01 4.34
N GLU A 402 -11.66 61.17 3.31
CA GLU A 402 -12.74 60.23 3.05
C GLU A 402 -12.58 58.98 3.95
N THR A 403 -13.56 58.76 4.82
CA THR A 403 -13.65 57.60 5.71
C THR A 403 -14.33 56.45 4.97
N SER A 404 -13.54 55.49 4.45
CA SER A 404 -14.10 54.29 3.83
C SER A 404 -14.44 53.22 4.87
N SER A 405 -15.73 52.92 4.91
CA SER A 405 -16.44 52.04 5.82
C SER A 405 -16.08 50.56 5.70
N ARG A 406 -15.97 49.94 6.88
CA ARG A 406 -16.51 48.63 7.27
C ARG A 406 -17.51 48.05 6.26
N LYS A 407 -17.22 46.87 5.72
CA LYS A 407 -18.24 45.89 5.37
C LYS A 407 -17.98 44.57 6.08
N SER A 408 -18.80 44.36 7.10
CA SER A 408 -19.14 43.08 7.71
C SER A 408 -19.70 42.13 6.66
N LEU A 409 -19.06 40.98 6.46
CA LEU A 409 -19.65 39.87 5.71
C LEU A 409 -20.38 38.94 6.68
N VAL A 410 -21.66 38.82 6.37
CA VAL A 410 -22.74 38.14 7.06
C VAL A 410 -22.50 36.63 7.07
N ARG A 411 -22.63 36.05 8.26
CA ARG A 411 -22.71 34.62 8.54
C ARG A 411 -24.13 34.17 8.18
N ASN A 412 -24.28 33.32 7.16
CA ASN A 412 -25.54 32.65 6.84
C ASN A 412 -25.57 31.30 7.58
N ASP A 413 -26.47 31.19 8.54
CA ASP A 413 -26.89 29.93 9.15
C ASP A 413 -27.82 29.18 8.19
N ILE A 414 -27.54 27.90 7.95
CA ILE A 414 -28.42 26.97 7.25
C ILE A 414 -29.07 26.07 8.32
N PRO A 415 -30.41 25.97 8.37
CA PRO A 415 -31.08 25.10 9.33
C PRO A 415 -31.03 23.63 8.86
N LEU A 416 -30.73 22.74 9.82
CA LEU A 416 -30.91 21.30 9.72
C LEU A 416 -32.39 20.98 9.43
N HIS A 417 -32.63 20.23 8.35
CA HIS A 417 -33.86 19.46 8.18
C HIS A 417 -33.62 17.99 8.51
N GLN A 418 -34.53 17.45 9.30
CA GLN A 418 -34.71 16.04 9.66
C GLN A 418 -34.79 15.12 8.44
N VAL A 419 -34.05 14.00 8.45
CA VAL A 419 -34.50 12.63 8.16
C VAL A 419 -33.70 11.67 9.03
#